data_AF-B7BDY1-F1
#
_entry.id   AF-B7BDY1-F1
#
_cell.length_a   1.000
_cell.length_b   1.000
_cell.length_c   1.000
_cell.angle_alpha   90.00
_cell.angle_beta   90.00
_cell.angle_gamma   90.00
#
_symmetry.space_group_name_H-M   'P 1'
#
loop_
_entity.id
_entity.type
_entity.pdbx_description
1 polymer ?
#
loop_
_entity_poly.entity_id
_entity_poly.type
_entity_poly.pdbx_seq_one_letter_code
_entity_poly.pdbx_strand_id
1 'polypeptide(L)'
;MNRERKKGGRHPKLEKRTHHVMLRFSDEEWLRFLAMYEQTEVRAKAVFAKARIFGEEFRVFREDRTLVEYYAKLSSFHAQYRMIGNNYNQAVKELRCHFSEKKAMALLYKLEQCTKELAALTRRIVELTKEFEERWSQKSV
;
A
#
# COMPACT_ATOMS: atom_id res chain seq x y z
N MET A 1 -60.28 -5.24 -23.11
CA MET A 1 -59.01 -5.75 -22.57
C MET A 1 -57.86 -4.98 -23.23
N ASN A 2 -57.46 -3.84 -22.65
CA ASN A 2 -56.39 -3.00 -23.20
C ASN A 2 -55.04 -3.63 -22.84
N ARG A 3 -54.37 -4.24 -23.83
CA ARG A 3 -53.01 -4.76 -23.65
C ARG A 3 -52.04 -3.58 -23.77
N GLU A 4 -51.67 -3.00 -22.64
CA GLU A 4 -50.56 -2.05 -22.59
C GLU A 4 -49.30 -2.72 -23.15
N ARG A 5 -48.79 -2.20 -24.26
CA ARG A 5 -47.53 -2.66 -24.85
C ARG A 5 -46.42 -2.40 -23.82
N LYS A 6 -45.83 -3.47 -23.29
CA LYS A 6 -44.62 -3.37 -22.47
C LYS A 6 -43.59 -2.54 -23.26
N LYS A 7 -43.22 -1.37 -22.74
CA LYS A 7 -42.16 -0.53 -23.32
C LYS A 7 -40.85 -1.32 -23.26
N GLY A 8 -40.55 -2.07 -24.32
CA GLY A 8 -39.27 -2.72 -24.49
C GLY A 8 -38.19 -1.69 -24.79
N GLY A 9 -37.01 -1.86 -24.20
CA GLY A 9 -35.84 -1.02 -24.43
C GLY A 9 -35.34 -0.32 -23.17
N ARG A 10 -34.15 0.28 -23.29
CA ARG A 10 -33.53 1.03 -22.18
C ARG A 10 -34.38 2.27 -21.89
N HIS A 11 -34.74 2.46 -20.63
CA HIS A 11 -35.41 3.68 -20.19
C HIS A 11 -34.62 4.92 -20.64
N PRO A 12 -35.27 5.90 -21.29
CA PRO A 12 -34.62 7.15 -21.67
C PRO A 12 -34.03 7.83 -20.44
N LYS A 13 -32.76 8.21 -20.50
CA LYS A 13 -32.16 9.09 -19.49
C LYS A 13 -32.84 10.45 -19.55
N LEU A 14 -33.20 10.99 -18.39
CA LEU A 14 -33.81 12.32 -18.24
C LEU A 14 -32.90 13.41 -18.79
N GLU A 15 -31.60 13.34 -18.50
CA GLU A 15 -30.59 14.26 -19.02
C GLU A 15 -29.69 13.56 -20.05
N LYS A 16 -29.96 13.81 -21.32
CA LYS A 16 -29.12 13.33 -22.42
C LYS A 16 -27.98 14.33 -22.65
N ARG A 17 -26.75 13.83 -22.73
CA ARG A 17 -25.60 14.63 -23.19
C ARG A 17 -25.68 14.74 -24.72
N THR A 18 -26.22 15.85 -25.22
CA THR A 18 -26.47 16.09 -26.66
C THR A 18 -25.37 16.90 -27.34
N HIS A 19 -24.70 17.79 -26.60
CA HIS A 19 -23.66 18.67 -27.15
C HIS A 19 -22.27 18.06 -26.95
N HIS A 20 -21.44 18.14 -28.00
CA HIS A 20 -20.04 17.72 -27.95
C HIS A 20 -19.13 18.91 -28.26
N VAL A 21 -17.98 18.94 -27.60
CA VAL A 21 -16.91 19.92 -27.85
C VAL A 21 -15.65 19.13 -28.16
N MET A 22 -15.01 19.43 -29.29
CA MET A 22 -13.73 18.84 -29.67
C MET A 22 -12.59 19.68 -29.10
N LEU A 23 -11.79 19.10 -28.21
CA LEU A 23 -10.57 19.70 -27.71
C LEU A 23 -9.41 19.29 -28.62
N ARG A 24 -8.72 20.27 -29.20
CA ARG A 24 -7.47 20.05 -29.95
C ARG A 24 -6.33 20.55 -29.08
N PHE A 25 -5.33 19.70 -28.88
CA PHE A 25 -4.12 20.01 -28.11
C PHE A 25 -2.94 20.09 -29.07
N SER A 26 -2.02 21.01 -28.80
CA SER A 26 -0.64 20.90 -29.26
C SER A 26 0.11 19.80 -28.51
N ASP A 27 1.27 19.37 -29.01
CA ASP A 27 2.03 18.27 -28.39
C ASP A 27 2.43 18.58 -26.94
N GLU A 28 2.85 19.82 -26.66
CA GLU A 28 3.19 20.26 -25.30
C GLU A 28 1.98 20.26 -24.35
N GLU A 29 0.83 20.73 -24.84
CA GLU A 29 -0.41 20.75 -24.06
C GLU A 29 -0.91 19.33 -23.80
N TRP A 30 -0.73 18.42 -24.76
CA TRP A 30 -1.11 17.02 -24.62
C TRP A 30 -0.26 16.30 -23.57
N LEU A 31 1.04 16.54 -23.55
CA LEU A 31 1.94 15.98 -22.52
C LEU A 31 1.57 16.49 -21.12
N ARG A 32 1.29 17.80 -20.99
CA ARG A 32 0.83 18.38 -19.72
C ARG A 32 -0.51 17.78 -19.28
N PHE A 33 -1.43 17.59 -20.22
CA PHE A 33 -2.74 16.97 -19.96
C PHE A 33 -2.60 15.52 -19.48
N LEU A 34 -1.74 14.72 -20.13
CA LEU A 34 -1.48 13.33 -19.74
C LEU A 34 -0.84 13.25 -18.36
N ALA A 35 0.16 14.09 -18.07
CA ALA A 35 0.80 14.12 -16.76
C ALA A 35 -0.18 14.43 -15.62
N MET A 36 -1.18 15.29 -15.88
CA MET A 36 -2.26 15.55 -14.91
C MET A 36 -3.26 14.39 -14.84
N TYR A 37 -3.62 13.79 -15.98
CA TYR A 37 -4.57 12.67 -16.04
C TYR A 37 -4.07 11.42 -15.32
N GLU A 38 -2.78 11.10 -15.44
CA GLU A 38 -2.15 9.94 -14.79
C GLU A 38 -2.17 10.02 -13.27
N GLN A 39 -2.26 11.22 -12.70
CA GLN A 39 -2.39 11.45 -11.26
C GLN A 39 -3.83 11.28 -10.77
N THR A 40 -4.78 10.97 -11.67
CA THR A 40 -6.21 10.84 -11.36
C THR A 40 -6.69 9.41 -11.57
N GLU A 41 -7.66 8.97 -10.75
CA GLU A 41 -8.33 7.67 -10.94
C GLU A 41 -9.48 7.73 -11.97
N VAL A 42 -9.62 8.84 -12.69
CA VAL A 42 -10.74 9.04 -13.61
C VAL A 42 -10.57 8.13 -14.83
N ARG A 43 -11.53 7.24 -15.04
CA ARG A 43 -11.47 6.22 -16.11
C ARG A 43 -11.44 6.78 -17.55
N ALA A 44 -11.83 8.03 -17.76
CA ALA A 44 -11.94 8.61 -19.09
C ALA A 44 -11.40 10.04 -19.15
N LYS A 45 -10.50 10.29 -20.12
CA LYS A 45 -9.89 11.60 -20.40
C LYS A 45 -10.91 12.72 -20.59
N ALA A 46 -12.05 12.43 -21.24
CA ALA A 46 -13.12 13.42 -21.45
C ALA A 46 -13.83 13.81 -20.15
N VAL A 47 -13.96 12.87 -19.21
CA VAL A 47 -14.53 13.15 -17.87
C VAL A 47 -13.57 14.03 -17.08
N PHE A 48 -12.27 13.72 -17.16
CA PHE A 48 -11.22 14.53 -16.55
C PHE A 48 -11.17 15.96 -17.12
N ALA A 49 -11.22 16.10 -18.46
CA ALA A 49 -11.26 17.42 -19.10
C ALA A 49 -12.52 18.22 -18.70
N LYS A 50 -13.68 17.55 -18.56
CA LYS A 50 -14.90 18.19 -18.09
C LYS A 50 -14.76 18.68 -16.64
N ALA A 51 -14.29 17.84 -15.73
CA ALA A 51 -14.06 18.22 -14.33
C ALA A 51 -13.09 19.41 -14.22
N ARG A 52 -12.06 19.44 -15.08
CA ARG A 52 -11.08 20.54 -15.13
C ARG A 52 -11.67 21.86 -15.61
N ILE A 53 -12.57 21.85 -16.60
CA ILE A 53 -13.22 23.06 -17.15
C ILE A 53 -14.27 23.62 -16.17
N PHE A 54 -15.01 22.72 -15.50
CA PHE A 54 -16.11 23.11 -14.60
C PHE A 54 -15.69 23.28 -13.14
N GLY A 55 -14.39 23.25 -12.84
CA GLY A 55 -13.84 23.67 -11.54
C GLY A 55 -14.16 22.74 -10.37
N GLU A 56 -14.41 21.46 -10.62
CA GLU A 56 -14.56 20.48 -9.52
C GLU A 56 -13.25 20.38 -8.73
N GLU A 57 -13.32 20.44 -7.39
CA GLU A 57 -12.16 20.33 -6.50
C GLU A 57 -11.44 19.01 -6.74
N PHE A 58 -10.21 19.10 -7.24
CA PHE A 58 -9.38 17.93 -7.48
C PHE A 58 -8.65 17.53 -6.19
N ARG A 59 -8.94 16.33 -5.68
CA ARG A 59 -8.07 15.67 -4.69
C ARG A 59 -6.94 14.97 -5.44
N VAL A 60 -5.77 15.61 -5.48
CA VAL A 60 -4.52 14.95 -5.88
C VAL A 60 -4.20 13.92 -4.79
N PHE A 61 -4.52 12.65 -5.02
CA PHE A 61 -3.97 11.59 -4.18
C PHE A 61 -2.50 11.40 -4.56
N ARG A 62 -1.62 12.17 -3.92
CA ARG A 62 -0.21 11.79 -3.86
C ARG A 62 -0.14 10.57 -2.95
N GLU A 63 -0.21 9.37 -3.52
CA GLU A 63 0.22 8.19 -2.80
C GLU A 63 1.71 8.36 -2.49
N ASP A 64 2.01 8.65 -1.23
CA ASP A 64 3.35 8.50 -0.68
C ASP A 64 3.70 7.01 -0.74
N ARG A 65 4.19 6.56 -1.92
CA ARG A 65 4.63 5.18 -2.17
C ARG A 65 5.62 4.69 -1.11
N THR A 66 6.32 5.62 -0.49
CA THR A 66 7.23 5.41 0.65
C THR A 66 6.54 4.76 1.85
N LEU A 67 5.29 5.11 2.18
CA LEU A 67 4.54 4.50 3.28
C LEU A 67 4.12 3.07 2.95
N VAL A 68 3.64 2.82 1.74
CA VAL A 68 3.26 1.47 1.29
C VAL A 68 4.49 0.55 1.27
N GLU A 69 5.62 1.04 0.76
CA GLU A 69 6.89 0.31 0.79
C GLU A 69 7.39 0.07 2.22
N TYR A 70 7.19 1.03 3.13
CA TYR A 70 7.53 0.88 4.54
C TYR A 70 6.72 -0.23 5.20
N TYR A 71 5.40 -0.24 5.04
CA TYR A 71 4.54 -1.31 5.59
C TYR A 71 4.84 -2.68 4.99
N ALA A 72 5.15 -2.75 3.70
CA ALA A 72 5.55 -3.99 3.04
C ALA A 72 6.88 -4.54 3.62
N LYS A 73 7.87 -3.68 3.84
CA LYS A 73 9.15 -4.06 4.49
C LYS A 73 8.93 -4.52 5.94
N LEU A 74 8.12 -3.81 6.72
CA LEU A 74 7.80 -4.19 8.10
C LEU A 74 7.14 -5.58 8.17
N SER A 75 6.20 -5.85 7.26
CA SER A 75 5.52 -7.15 7.17
C SER A 75 6.50 -8.29 6.80
N SER A 76 7.43 -8.03 5.87
CA SER A 76 8.50 -8.97 5.52
C SER A 76 9.40 -9.29 6.72
N PHE A 77 9.77 -8.27 7.52
CA PHE A 77 10.54 -8.51 8.74
C PHE A 77 9.79 -9.39 9.74
N HIS A 78 8.48 -9.16 9.95
CA HIS A 78 7.67 -10.05 10.80
C HIS A 78 7.64 -11.51 10.34
N ALA A 79 7.67 -11.76 9.02
CA ALA A 79 7.78 -13.12 8.50
C ALA A 79 9.15 -13.75 8.80
N GLN A 80 10.23 -12.96 8.69
CA GLN A 80 11.58 -13.40 9.03
C GLN A 80 11.73 -13.74 10.52
N TYR A 81 11.16 -12.92 11.43
CA TYR A 81 11.13 -13.21 12.86
C TYR A 81 10.49 -14.57 13.19
N ARG A 82 9.38 -14.91 12.52
CA ARG A 82 8.73 -16.23 12.69
C ARG A 82 9.62 -17.37 12.21
N MET A 83 10.30 -17.22 11.07
CA MET A 83 11.25 -18.23 10.59
C MET A 83 12.40 -18.47 11.57
N ILE A 84 12.94 -17.39 12.15
CA ILE A 84 13.98 -17.49 13.18
C ILE A 84 13.46 -18.27 14.40
N GLY A 85 12.23 -17.99 14.86
CA GLY A 85 11.60 -18.73 15.96
C GLY A 85 11.39 -20.23 15.67
N ASN A 86 11.03 -20.58 14.44
CA ASN A 86 10.90 -21.98 14.02
C ASN A 86 12.26 -22.69 13.99
N ASN A 87 13.28 -22.04 13.43
CA ASN A 87 14.65 -22.55 13.40
C ASN A 87 15.21 -22.73 14.82
N TYR A 88 14.88 -21.82 15.75
CA TYR A 88 15.22 -21.96 17.17
C TYR A 88 14.64 -23.24 17.76
N ASN A 89 13.33 -23.47 17.59
CA ASN A 89 12.66 -24.66 18.10
C ASN A 89 13.25 -25.94 17.52
N GLN A 90 13.63 -25.90 16.25
CA GLN A 90 14.22 -27.04 15.56
C GLN A 90 15.63 -27.34 16.09
N ALA A 91 16.47 -26.31 16.25
CA ALA A 91 17.80 -26.47 16.83
C ALA A 91 17.74 -27.05 18.25
N VAL A 92 16.84 -26.54 19.11
CA VAL A 92 16.65 -27.06 20.48
C VAL A 92 16.19 -28.52 20.47
N LYS A 93 15.30 -28.91 19.56
CA LYS A 93 14.87 -30.31 19.40
C LYS A 93 16.03 -31.22 18.99
N GLU A 94 16.82 -30.83 18.00
CA GLU A 94 17.96 -31.63 17.53
C GLU A 94 19.07 -31.74 18.58
N LEU A 95 19.33 -30.64 19.29
CA LEU A 95 20.24 -30.60 20.43
C LEU A 95 19.87 -31.60 21.51
N ARG A 96 18.57 -31.69 21.84
CA ARG A 96 18.04 -32.64 22.82
C ARG A 96 18.17 -34.11 22.37
N CYS A 97 18.10 -34.38 21.06
CA CYS A 97 18.03 -35.76 20.54
C CYS A 97 19.39 -36.33 20.12
N HIS A 98 20.35 -35.50 19.69
CA HIS A 98 21.53 -36.00 18.96
C HIS A 98 22.90 -35.58 19.52
N PHE A 99 22.99 -34.59 20.42
CA PHE A 99 24.28 -34.06 20.88
C PHE A 99 24.58 -34.35 22.36
N SER A 100 25.88 -34.46 22.68
CA SER A 100 26.36 -34.52 24.07
C SER A 100 26.22 -33.15 24.77
N GLU A 101 26.00 -33.18 26.07
CA GLU A 101 25.65 -32.03 26.91
C GLU A 101 26.55 -30.80 26.71
N LYS A 102 27.87 -31.00 26.56
CA LYS A 102 28.84 -29.92 26.32
C LYS A 102 28.65 -29.21 24.98
N LYS A 103 28.37 -29.94 23.89
CA LYS A 103 28.10 -29.32 22.58
C LYS A 103 26.75 -28.61 22.60
N ALA A 104 25.80 -29.13 23.39
CA ALA A 104 24.50 -28.51 23.51
C ALA A 104 24.51 -27.18 24.23
N MET A 105 25.26 -27.09 25.34
CA MET A 105 25.48 -25.82 26.04
C MET A 105 26.15 -24.77 25.15
N ALA A 106 27.16 -25.14 24.35
CA ALA A 106 27.87 -24.18 23.50
C ALA A 106 26.95 -23.54 22.42
N LEU A 107 26.02 -24.32 21.88
CA LEU A 107 25.03 -23.83 20.91
C LEU A 107 23.95 -23.00 21.59
N LEU A 108 23.50 -23.38 22.80
CA LEU A 108 22.57 -22.58 23.59
C LEU A 108 23.14 -21.19 23.94
N TYR A 109 24.42 -21.10 24.31
CA TYR A 109 25.05 -19.80 24.59
C TYR A 109 25.11 -18.89 23.35
N LYS A 110 25.43 -19.45 22.17
CA LYS A 110 25.39 -18.67 20.91
C LYS A 110 23.97 -18.20 20.59
N LEU A 111 22.99 -19.07 20.82
CA LEU A 111 21.57 -18.77 20.61
C LEU A 111 21.08 -17.66 21.54
N GLU A 112 21.49 -17.69 22.81
CA GLU A 112 21.20 -16.64 23.78
C GLU A 112 21.76 -15.28 23.31
N GLN A 113 22.99 -15.26 22.79
CA GLN A 113 23.59 -14.03 22.27
C GLN A 113 22.84 -13.48 21.06
N CYS A 114 22.52 -14.32 20.07
CA CYS A 114 21.72 -13.88 18.93
C CYS A 114 20.33 -13.37 19.36
N THR A 115 19.73 -13.98 20.39
CA THR A 115 18.42 -13.53 20.90
C THR A 115 18.52 -12.16 21.58
N LYS A 116 19.62 -11.87 22.29
CA LYS A 116 19.89 -10.55 22.88
C LYS A 116 20.07 -9.49 21.81
N GLU A 117 20.85 -9.77 20.76
CA GLU A 117 21.05 -8.86 19.63
C GLU A 117 19.74 -8.57 18.91
N LEU A 118 18.93 -9.61 18.68
CA LEU A 118 17.61 -9.49 18.05
C LEU A 118 16.66 -8.63 18.88
N ALA A 119 16.64 -8.82 20.20
CA ALA A 119 15.82 -8.02 21.12
C ALA A 119 16.27 -6.54 21.14
N ALA A 120 17.58 -6.28 21.09
CA ALA A 120 18.12 -4.92 21.01
C ALA A 120 17.73 -4.23 19.69
N LEU A 121 17.84 -4.93 18.56
CA LEU A 121 17.40 -4.42 17.26
C LEU A 121 15.90 -4.14 17.23
N THR A 122 15.08 -5.04 17.78
CA THR A 122 13.62 -4.87 17.84
C THR A 122 13.25 -3.63 18.66
N ARG A 123 13.88 -3.40 19.81
CA ARG A 123 13.67 -2.18 20.62
C ARG A 123 14.00 -0.92 19.83
N ARG A 124 15.14 -0.92 19.13
CA ARG A 124 15.55 0.23 18.33
C ARG A 124 14.61 0.51 17.14
N ILE A 125 14.06 -0.53 16.52
CA ILE A 125 13.03 -0.39 15.49
C ILE A 125 11.77 0.26 16.07
N VAL A 126 11.31 -0.19 17.24
CA VAL A 126 10.13 0.38 17.92
C VAL A 126 10.35 1.85 18.28
N GLU A 127 11.52 2.21 18.80
CA GLU A 127 11.88 3.60 19.11
C GLU A 127 11.86 4.48 17.87
N LEU A 128 12.55 4.07 16.79
CA LEU A 128 12.55 4.79 15.51
C LEU A 128 11.14 4.94 14.91
N THR A 129 10.29 3.93 15.09
CA THR A 129 8.90 3.98 14.61
C THR A 129 8.08 4.99 15.41
N LYS A 130 8.27 5.07 16.74
CA LYS A 130 7.62 6.10 17.57
C LYS A 130 8.09 7.51 17.24
N GLU A 131 9.40 7.72 17.05
CA GLU A 131 9.93 9.02 16.64
C GLU A 131 9.38 9.46 15.28
N PHE A 132 9.19 8.53 14.36
CA PHE A 132 8.57 8.80 13.07
C PHE A 132 7.08 9.16 13.25
N GLU A 133 6.33 8.38 14.03
CA GLU A 133 4.92 8.64 14.32
C GLU A 133 4.71 10.02 14.95
N GLU A 134 5.53 10.41 15.93
CA GLU A 134 5.48 11.75 16.55
C GLU A 134 5.76 12.87 15.54
N ARG A 135 6.76 12.73 14.68
CA ARG A 135 7.11 13.75 13.66
C ARG A 135 6.06 13.90 12.57
N TRP A 136 5.36 12.83 12.21
CA TRP A 136 4.34 12.85 11.16
C TRP A 136 2.93 13.15 11.70
N SER A 137 2.61 12.75 12.93
CA SER A 137 1.37 13.13 13.62
C SER A 137 1.29 14.64 13.92
N GLN A 138 2.42 15.34 14.02
CA GLN A 138 2.46 16.79 14.23
C GLN A 138 2.23 17.60 12.94
N LYS A 139 2.29 16.98 11.76
CA LYS A 139 2.07 17.65 10.46
C LYS A 139 0.61 17.61 9.99
N SER A 140 -0.28 16.93 10.71
CA SER A 140 -1.71 16.81 10.36
C SER A 140 -2.60 17.79 11.14
N VAL A 141 -2.07 18.95 11.55
CA VAL A 141 -2.83 20.11 12.05
C VAL A 141 -2.67 21.27 11.08
#